data_AF-A0A820B623-F1
#
_entry.id   AF-A0A820B623-F1
#
_cell.length_a   1.000
_cell.length_b   1.000
_cell.length_c   1.000
_cell.angle_alpha   90.00
_cell.angle_beta   90.00
_cell.angle_gamma   90.00
#
_symmetry.space_group_name_H-M   'P 1'
#
loop_
_entity.id
_entity.type
_entity.pdbx_description
1 polymer ?
#
loop_
_entity_poly.entity_id
_entity_poly.type
_entity_poly.pdbx_seq_one_letter_code
_entity_poly.pdbx_strand_id
1 'polypeptide(L)'
;ARIISSSFQNFLEDVWGIADELQLFDRDISDSWLQGIGSDPKRIQQYLALQRALSTCFERNLCTIDDDQLIDASRFLIKIPEHTWGLPSVNDEINWSNEQFQKVVNTAQSYNNCRMAWFEQRDFFDIYLDKVRDHPLYNIIQDELSTAFNNVTRPNLDHYKIVSSTETFPLFRDSSNPIYVSFDKNLGSISTLTRNDKIYWTDENSQLATYAYITYNETDFVELSNTYGNPGYDKPNSTVNANPVSRVWLPTLKNLYQSRNNENIFLALLNIDADAINLYGAFNEIWLTYTFLDEKTLILEWLGLNKTATRLAEASMIKFLLPMQPSCSLIQYNTKVDVQQAATGSSYYQRGVDAFSCQTSLSSKCFVTIYVKSFDTPIACPILADKEPTALPFPAPGNSPPLDGMAYNLHNNVWDTNYIYWYPLVSGDESWRARFLINFDGSCS
;
A
#
# COMPACT_ATOMS: atom_id res chain seq x y z
N ALA A 1 -31.30 38.52 -9.50
CA ALA A 1 -30.87 37.32 -10.25
C ALA A 1 -32.09 36.68 -10.90
N ARG A 2 -31.95 36.14 -12.12
CA ARG A 2 -32.99 35.35 -12.80
C ARG A 2 -32.65 33.88 -12.62
N ILE A 3 -33.55 33.09 -12.04
CA ILE A 3 -33.37 31.63 -11.91
C ILE A 3 -33.92 31.00 -13.19
N ILE A 4 -33.11 30.20 -13.88
CA ILE A 4 -33.49 29.48 -15.10
C ILE A 4 -33.09 28.02 -15.00
N SER A 5 -33.83 27.15 -15.67
CA SER A 5 -33.36 25.80 -15.98
C SER A 5 -32.38 25.86 -17.15
N SER A 6 -31.27 25.13 -17.07
CA SER A 6 -30.23 25.08 -18.10
C SER A 6 -29.50 23.74 -18.07
N SER A 7 -28.59 23.52 -19.01
CA SER A 7 -27.70 22.36 -19.09
C SER A 7 -26.28 22.71 -18.61
N PHE A 8 -25.47 21.70 -18.29
CA PHE A 8 -24.04 21.92 -18.01
C PHE A 8 -23.31 22.47 -19.24
N GLN A 9 -23.73 22.09 -20.45
CA GLN A 9 -23.19 22.62 -21.70
C GLN A 9 -23.41 24.14 -21.83
N ASN A 10 -24.64 24.62 -21.61
CA ASN A 10 -24.93 26.05 -21.67
C ASN A 10 -24.13 26.83 -20.61
N PHE A 11 -23.97 26.26 -19.41
CA PHE A 11 -23.12 26.85 -18.37
C PHE A 11 -21.65 26.93 -18.84
N LEU A 12 -21.12 25.87 -19.45
CA LEU A 12 -19.75 25.87 -19.98
C LEU A 12 -19.57 26.89 -21.11
N GLU A 13 -20.58 27.08 -21.97
CA GLU A 13 -20.54 28.11 -23.02
C GLU A 13 -20.45 29.53 -22.44
N ASP A 14 -21.20 29.80 -21.37
CA ASP A 14 -21.11 31.08 -20.64
C ASP A 14 -19.74 31.25 -19.96
N VAL A 15 -19.20 30.19 -19.34
CA VAL A 15 -17.89 30.21 -18.67
C VAL A 15 -16.73 30.31 -19.67
N TRP A 16 -16.85 29.72 -20.86
CA TRP A 16 -15.78 29.75 -21.87
C TRP A 16 -15.43 31.17 -22.31
N GLY A 17 -16.43 32.07 -22.32
CA GLY A 17 -16.23 33.48 -22.63
C GLY A 17 -15.34 34.25 -21.65
N ILE A 18 -15.12 33.70 -20.45
CA ILE A 18 -14.26 34.29 -19.40
C ILE A 18 -13.06 33.38 -19.05
N ALA A 19 -12.74 32.38 -19.88
CA ALA A 19 -11.69 31.41 -19.56
C ALA A 19 -10.33 32.07 -19.26
N ASP A 20 -9.98 33.14 -20.00
CA ASP A 20 -8.74 33.91 -19.80
C ASP A 20 -8.72 34.73 -18.48
N GLU A 21 -9.88 34.91 -17.84
CA GLU A 21 -10.02 35.57 -16.53
C GLU A 21 -9.95 34.58 -15.36
N LEU A 22 -10.04 33.27 -15.63
CA LEU A 22 -10.01 32.24 -14.59
C LEU A 22 -8.59 32.07 -14.04
N GLN A 23 -8.48 31.94 -12.73
CA GLN A 23 -7.20 31.68 -12.08
C GLN A 23 -6.72 30.26 -12.44
N LEU A 24 -5.51 30.15 -12.96
CA LEU A 24 -4.85 28.86 -13.12
C LEU A 24 -4.58 28.26 -11.73
N PHE A 25 -5.04 27.02 -11.54
CA PHE A 25 -4.80 26.24 -10.35
C PHE A 25 -3.94 25.02 -10.73
N ASP A 26 -2.66 25.08 -10.38
CA ASP A 26 -1.62 24.12 -10.78
C ASP A 26 -1.16 23.20 -9.63
N ARG A 27 -1.97 23.13 -8.57
CA ARG A 27 -1.72 22.24 -7.43
C ARG A 27 -2.51 20.96 -7.56
N ASP A 28 -1.99 19.94 -6.89
CA ASP A 28 -2.62 18.64 -6.85
C ASP A 28 -3.84 18.61 -5.93
N ILE A 29 -4.97 18.16 -6.47
CA ILE A 29 -6.29 18.06 -5.81
C ILE A 29 -6.73 16.60 -5.65
N SER A 30 -5.77 15.69 -5.51
CA SER A 30 -6.03 14.27 -5.25
C SER A 30 -7.06 14.10 -4.13
N ASP A 31 -7.97 13.15 -4.32
CA ASP A 31 -9.00 12.82 -3.34
C ASP A 31 -8.36 12.24 -2.07
N SER A 32 -8.73 12.76 -0.91
CA SER A 32 -8.28 12.26 0.38
C SER A 32 -8.90 10.90 0.72
N TRP A 33 -9.96 10.47 0.03
CA TRP A 33 -10.75 9.28 0.38
C TRP A 33 -10.32 8.01 -0.39
N LEU A 34 -9.04 7.65 -0.29
CA LEU A 34 -8.46 6.52 -1.05
C LEU A 34 -8.22 5.25 -0.22
N GLN A 35 -8.19 5.34 1.11
CA GLN A 35 -7.88 4.25 2.05
C GLN A 35 -8.75 3.00 1.90
N GLY A 36 -10.01 3.16 1.46
CA GLY A 36 -10.97 2.06 1.33
C GLY A 36 -10.45 0.95 0.41
N ILE A 37 -9.62 1.28 -0.57
CA ILE A 37 -9.04 0.29 -1.48
C ILE A 37 -8.12 -0.70 -0.75
N GLY A 38 -7.48 -0.28 0.35
CA GLY A 38 -6.63 -1.14 1.17
C GLY A 38 -7.40 -2.18 2.00
N SER A 39 -8.73 -2.18 1.97
CA SER A 39 -9.58 -3.15 2.68
C SER A 39 -9.72 -4.50 1.99
N ASP A 40 -9.39 -4.57 0.69
CA ASP A 40 -9.38 -5.83 -0.08
C ASP A 40 -8.06 -6.03 -0.84
N PRO A 41 -6.98 -6.46 -0.16
CA PRO A 41 -5.69 -6.73 -0.81
C PRO A 41 -5.82 -7.66 -2.01
N LYS A 42 -6.63 -8.72 -1.91
CA LYS A 42 -6.82 -9.68 -3.00
C LYS A 42 -7.38 -9.01 -4.27
N ARG A 43 -8.47 -8.26 -4.14
CA ARG A 43 -9.09 -7.56 -5.27
C ARG A 43 -8.13 -6.56 -5.91
N ILE A 44 -7.37 -5.82 -5.09
CA ILE A 44 -6.41 -4.84 -5.59
C ILE A 44 -5.23 -5.51 -6.30
N GLN A 45 -4.69 -6.61 -5.76
CA GLN A 45 -3.65 -7.39 -6.43
C GLN A 45 -4.12 -7.92 -7.79
N GLN A 46 -5.35 -8.43 -7.85
CA GLN A 46 -5.98 -8.89 -9.10
C GLN A 46 -6.10 -7.73 -10.12
N TYR A 47 -6.55 -6.56 -9.68
CA TYR A 47 -6.68 -5.38 -10.53
C TYR A 47 -5.33 -4.90 -11.08
N LEU A 48 -4.32 -4.75 -10.22
CA LEU A 48 -2.98 -4.32 -10.61
C LEU A 48 -2.30 -5.33 -11.54
N ALA A 49 -2.49 -6.64 -11.30
CA ALA A 49 -2.04 -7.71 -12.20
C ALA A 49 -2.67 -7.59 -13.59
N LEU A 50 -3.98 -7.37 -13.65
CA LEU A 50 -4.69 -7.19 -14.90
C LEU A 50 -4.26 -5.91 -15.63
N GLN A 51 -4.01 -4.80 -14.93
CA GLN A 51 -3.49 -3.58 -15.55
C GLN A 51 -2.13 -3.82 -16.21
N ARG A 52 -1.21 -4.53 -15.54
CA ARG A 52 0.08 -4.91 -16.14
C ARG A 52 -0.07 -5.86 -17.32
N ALA A 53 -0.98 -6.82 -17.23
CA ALA A 53 -1.27 -7.73 -18.33
C ALA A 53 -1.82 -7.01 -19.56
N LEU A 54 -2.71 -6.03 -19.37
CA LEU A 54 -3.23 -5.18 -20.44
C LEU A 54 -2.11 -4.37 -21.08
N SER A 55 -1.29 -3.65 -20.30
CA SER A 55 -0.14 -2.90 -20.82
C SER A 55 0.78 -3.80 -21.64
N THR A 56 1.13 -4.97 -21.11
CA THR A 56 1.96 -5.97 -21.82
C THR A 56 1.30 -6.44 -23.12
N CYS A 57 0.00 -6.68 -23.11
CA CYS A 57 -0.74 -7.13 -24.29
C CYS A 57 -0.72 -6.07 -25.41
N PHE A 58 -0.95 -4.80 -25.07
CA PHE A 58 -0.87 -3.69 -26.04
C PHE A 58 0.56 -3.46 -26.53
N GLU A 59 1.56 -3.45 -25.63
CA GLU A 59 2.97 -3.29 -25.99
C GLU A 59 3.47 -4.39 -26.95
N ARG A 60 2.97 -5.63 -26.78
CA ARG A 60 3.29 -6.76 -27.66
C ARG A 60 2.43 -6.83 -28.92
N ASN A 61 1.54 -5.86 -29.15
CA ASN A 61 0.56 -5.87 -30.24
C ASN A 61 -0.33 -7.13 -30.27
N LEU A 62 -0.64 -7.68 -29.09
CA LEU A 62 -1.58 -8.80 -28.91
C LEU A 62 -3.00 -8.33 -28.60
N CYS A 63 -3.17 -7.06 -28.20
CA CYS A 63 -4.45 -6.40 -27.96
C CYS A 63 -4.57 -5.19 -28.91
N THR A 64 -5.79 -4.89 -29.35
CA THR A 64 -6.12 -3.67 -30.13
C THR A 64 -7.34 -3.00 -29.54
N ILE A 65 -7.48 -1.68 -29.77
CA ILE A 65 -8.61 -0.90 -29.20
C ILE A 65 -9.96 -1.23 -29.84
N ASP A 66 -9.94 -1.81 -31.05
CA ASP A 66 -11.13 -2.18 -31.83
C ASP A 66 -11.51 -3.67 -31.65
N ASP A 67 -10.87 -4.37 -30.69
CA ASP A 67 -11.18 -5.77 -30.39
C ASP A 67 -12.52 -5.89 -29.67
N ASP A 68 -13.52 -6.47 -30.34
CA ASP A 68 -14.89 -6.64 -29.82
C ASP A 68 -14.93 -7.43 -28.50
N GLN A 69 -14.08 -8.45 -28.33
CA GLN A 69 -14.03 -9.26 -27.11
C GLN A 69 -13.45 -8.43 -25.97
N LEU A 70 -12.40 -7.66 -26.22
CA LEU A 70 -11.81 -6.76 -25.23
C LEU A 70 -12.76 -5.62 -24.85
N ILE A 71 -13.47 -5.03 -25.83
CA ILE A 71 -14.50 -4.02 -25.60
C ILE A 71 -15.62 -4.58 -24.72
N ASP A 72 -16.15 -5.77 -25.01
CA ASP A 72 -17.18 -6.39 -24.18
C ASP A 72 -16.67 -6.69 -22.76
N ALA A 73 -15.46 -7.25 -22.63
CA ALA A 73 -14.85 -7.53 -21.34
C ALA A 73 -14.62 -6.26 -20.51
N SER A 74 -14.22 -5.14 -21.15
CA SER A 74 -13.89 -3.88 -20.48
C SER A 74 -15.03 -3.32 -19.60
N ARG A 75 -16.29 -3.67 -19.93
CA ARG A 75 -17.48 -3.29 -19.16
C ARG A 75 -17.45 -3.79 -17.72
N PHE A 76 -16.79 -4.92 -17.48
CA PHE A 76 -16.61 -5.51 -16.15
C PHE A 76 -15.34 -4.99 -15.47
N LEU A 77 -14.28 -4.73 -16.26
CA LEU A 77 -13.06 -4.14 -15.73
C LEU A 77 -13.31 -2.78 -15.06
N ILE A 78 -14.11 -1.91 -15.69
CA ILE A 78 -14.41 -0.57 -15.14
C ILE A 78 -15.21 -0.61 -13.83
N LYS A 79 -15.76 -1.77 -13.44
CA LYS A 79 -16.43 -1.94 -12.14
C LYS A 79 -15.44 -2.12 -11.00
N ILE A 80 -14.24 -2.63 -11.28
CA ILE A 80 -13.24 -2.92 -10.25
C ILE A 80 -12.74 -1.65 -9.53
N PRO A 81 -12.43 -0.53 -10.21
CA PRO A 81 -12.00 0.71 -9.55
C PRO A 81 -13.15 1.65 -9.16
N GLU A 82 -14.39 1.18 -9.13
CA GLU A 82 -15.55 2.00 -8.73
C GLU A 82 -15.45 2.41 -7.24
N HIS A 83 -15.96 3.60 -6.89
CA HIS A 83 -15.72 4.27 -5.61
C HIS A 83 -16.55 3.73 -4.42
N THR A 84 -17.49 2.80 -4.63
CA THR A 84 -18.47 2.31 -3.65
C THR A 84 -18.63 0.79 -3.75
N TRP A 85 -17.94 0.05 -2.88
CA TRP A 85 -17.86 -1.40 -3.00
C TRP A 85 -19.05 -2.17 -2.42
N GLY A 86 -19.99 -1.54 -1.74
CA GLY A 86 -21.01 -2.27 -1.01
C GLY A 86 -21.93 -1.40 -0.18
N LEU A 87 -22.49 -2.01 0.87
CA LEU A 87 -23.48 -1.39 1.72
C LEU A 87 -22.87 -0.38 2.70
N PRO A 88 -23.65 0.61 3.19
CA PRO A 88 -23.12 1.72 3.97
C PRO A 88 -22.77 1.39 5.44
N SER A 89 -23.26 0.29 6.03
CA SER A 89 -22.85 -0.16 7.37
C SER A 89 -23.38 -1.56 7.68
N VAL A 90 -22.75 -2.25 8.65
CA VAL A 90 -23.32 -3.42 9.34
C VAL A 90 -24.30 -3.05 10.46
N ASN A 91 -24.40 -1.76 10.84
CA ASN A 91 -25.22 -1.24 11.95
C ASN A 91 -25.00 -1.99 13.28
N ASP A 92 -23.75 -2.32 13.59
CA ASP A 92 -23.36 -3.01 14.83
C ASP A 92 -22.36 -2.17 15.61
N GLU A 93 -22.81 -1.54 16.70
CA GLU A 93 -21.95 -0.73 17.58
C GLU A 93 -21.57 -1.48 18.87
N ILE A 94 -21.82 -2.79 18.95
CA ILE A 94 -21.69 -3.57 20.19
C ILE A 94 -20.56 -4.59 20.07
N ASN A 95 -20.54 -5.38 19.00
CA ASN A 95 -19.66 -6.54 18.89
C ASN A 95 -18.30 -6.14 18.31
N TRP A 96 -17.48 -5.46 19.10
CA TRP A 96 -16.20 -4.90 18.64
C TRP A 96 -15.00 -5.79 18.89
N SER A 97 -14.91 -6.45 20.05
CA SER A 97 -13.75 -7.31 20.34
C SER A 97 -13.76 -8.51 19.40
N ASN A 98 -12.58 -9.08 19.12
CA ASN A 98 -12.50 -10.28 18.27
C ASN A 98 -13.42 -11.39 18.77
N GLU A 99 -13.52 -11.61 20.08
CA GLU A 99 -14.41 -12.61 20.66
C GLU A 99 -15.90 -12.32 20.36
N GLN A 100 -16.34 -11.07 20.50
CA GLN A 100 -17.72 -10.67 20.21
C GLN A 100 -18.01 -10.76 18.72
N PHE A 101 -17.11 -10.21 17.90
CA PHE A 101 -17.22 -10.19 16.45
C PHE A 101 -17.37 -11.60 15.86
N GLN A 102 -16.57 -12.57 16.32
CA GLN A 102 -16.63 -13.94 15.83
C GLN A 102 -17.97 -14.64 16.11
N LYS A 103 -18.73 -14.21 17.12
CA LYS A 103 -20.08 -14.74 17.41
C LYS A 103 -21.12 -14.27 16.39
N VAL A 104 -20.94 -13.10 15.79
CA VAL A 104 -21.95 -12.44 14.94
C VAL A 104 -21.61 -12.45 13.45
N VAL A 105 -20.31 -12.47 13.08
CA VAL A 105 -19.86 -12.32 11.69
C VAL A 105 -20.49 -13.33 10.73
N ASN A 106 -20.80 -14.54 11.20
CA ASN A 106 -21.40 -15.61 10.38
C ASN A 106 -22.88 -15.87 10.64
N THR A 107 -23.50 -15.14 11.58
CA THR A 107 -24.87 -15.41 12.04
C THR A 107 -25.81 -14.22 11.84
N ALA A 108 -25.29 -13.00 11.92
CA ALA A 108 -26.07 -11.78 11.78
C ALA A 108 -26.33 -11.42 10.31
N GLN A 109 -27.57 -11.07 9.99
CA GLN A 109 -27.99 -10.77 8.61
C GLN A 109 -27.26 -9.55 8.02
N SER A 110 -26.98 -8.51 8.82
CA SER A 110 -26.30 -7.31 8.35
C SER A 110 -24.87 -7.59 7.87
N TYR A 111 -24.13 -8.43 8.60
CA TYR A 111 -22.80 -8.91 8.21
C TYR A 111 -22.86 -9.73 6.92
N ASN A 112 -23.83 -10.64 6.82
CA ASN A 112 -24.02 -11.43 5.60
C ASN A 112 -24.36 -10.54 4.39
N ASN A 113 -25.23 -9.54 4.56
CA ASN A 113 -25.59 -8.60 3.49
C ASN A 113 -24.36 -7.83 2.98
N CYS A 114 -23.54 -7.30 3.90
CA CYS A 114 -22.32 -6.58 3.51
C CYS A 114 -21.33 -7.51 2.79
N ARG A 115 -21.13 -8.72 3.32
CA ARG A 115 -20.28 -9.74 2.68
C ARG A 115 -20.75 -10.05 1.26
N MET A 116 -22.05 -10.26 1.05
CA MET A 116 -22.59 -10.54 -0.29
C MET A 116 -22.37 -9.38 -1.25
N ALA A 117 -22.53 -8.13 -0.80
CA ALA A 117 -22.26 -6.96 -1.62
C ALA A 117 -20.77 -6.86 -2.03
N TRP A 118 -19.84 -7.17 -1.12
CA TRP A 118 -18.41 -7.18 -1.45
C TRP A 118 -18.00 -8.37 -2.32
N PHE A 119 -18.69 -9.51 -2.22
CA PHE A 119 -18.46 -10.63 -3.14
C PHE A 119 -18.90 -10.29 -4.57
N GLU A 120 -20.03 -9.62 -4.75
CA GLU A 120 -20.44 -9.13 -6.07
C GLU A 120 -19.33 -8.28 -6.72
N GLN A 121 -18.60 -7.51 -5.92
CA GLN A 121 -17.46 -6.74 -6.44
C GLN A 121 -16.28 -7.62 -6.88
N ARG A 122 -15.98 -8.69 -6.15
CA ARG A 122 -14.93 -9.66 -6.55
C ARG A 122 -15.35 -10.44 -7.80
N ASP A 123 -16.65 -10.73 -7.96
CA ASP A 123 -17.18 -11.46 -9.12
C ASP A 123 -16.92 -10.73 -10.45
N PHE A 124 -16.84 -9.40 -10.46
CA PHE A 124 -16.50 -8.66 -11.69
C PHE A 124 -15.15 -9.04 -12.29
N PHE A 125 -14.19 -9.43 -11.46
CA PHE A 125 -12.90 -9.93 -11.94
C PHE A 125 -13.06 -11.30 -12.64
N ASP A 126 -13.83 -12.20 -12.05
CA ASP A 126 -14.07 -13.54 -12.61
C ASP A 126 -14.87 -13.47 -13.91
N ILE A 127 -15.87 -12.57 -13.99
CA ILE A 127 -16.61 -12.32 -15.22
C ILE A 127 -15.69 -11.76 -16.31
N TYR A 128 -14.80 -10.82 -15.96
CA TYR A 128 -13.80 -10.32 -16.91
C TYR A 128 -12.91 -11.45 -17.44
N LEU A 129 -12.39 -12.31 -16.55
CA LEU A 129 -11.55 -13.44 -16.92
C LEU A 129 -12.27 -14.43 -17.84
N ASP A 130 -13.54 -14.73 -17.58
CA ASP A 130 -14.35 -15.58 -18.46
C ASP A 130 -14.51 -14.97 -19.86
N LYS A 131 -14.75 -13.66 -19.93
CA LYS A 131 -14.92 -12.93 -21.19
C LYS A 131 -13.68 -12.93 -22.06
N VAL A 132 -12.50 -12.90 -21.46
CA VAL A 132 -11.22 -12.92 -22.21
C VAL A 132 -10.62 -14.33 -22.33
N ARG A 133 -11.32 -15.40 -21.91
CA ARG A 133 -10.76 -16.77 -21.83
C ARG A 133 -10.08 -17.25 -23.12
N ASP A 134 -10.68 -16.94 -24.27
CA ASP A 134 -10.16 -17.34 -25.59
C ASP A 134 -9.23 -16.29 -26.23
N HIS A 135 -8.97 -15.18 -25.53
CA HIS A 135 -8.10 -14.09 -25.97
C HIS A 135 -6.65 -14.28 -25.49
N PRO A 136 -5.60 -13.90 -26.26
CA PRO A 136 -4.20 -14.01 -25.83
C PRO A 136 -3.88 -13.37 -24.47
N LEU A 137 -4.62 -12.31 -24.13
CA LEU A 137 -4.54 -11.62 -22.84
C LEU A 137 -4.76 -12.55 -21.64
N TYR A 138 -5.61 -13.58 -21.76
CA TYR A 138 -5.91 -14.49 -20.65
C TYR A 138 -4.65 -15.12 -20.05
N ASN A 139 -3.76 -15.65 -20.90
CA ASN A 139 -2.52 -16.26 -20.44
C ASN A 139 -1.59 -15.25 -19.77
N ILE A 140 -1.53 -14.01 -20.29
CA ILE A 140 -0.74 -12.94 -19.68
C ILE A 140 -1.29 -12.60 -18.28
N ILE A 141 -2.62 -12.56 -18.12
CA ILE A 141 -3.25 -12.35 -16.80
C ILE A 141 -2.93 -13.53 -15.87
N GLN A 142 -3.03 -14.77 -16.33
CA GLN A 142 -2.71 -15.95 -15.51
C GLN A 142 -1.24 -15.93 -15.05
N ASP A 143 -0.30 -15.53 -15.90
CA ASP A 143 1.11 -15.39 -15.53
C ASP A 143 1.30 -14.32 -14.43
N GLU A 144 0.68 -13.15 -14.58
CA GLU A 144 0.70 -12.08 -13.59
C GLU A 144 0.09 -12.51 -12.25
N LEU A 145 -1.07 -13.18 -12.29
CA LEU A 145 -1.74 -13.71 -11.10
C LEU A 145 -0.92 -14.80 -10.42
N SER A 146 -0.32 -15.71 -11.18
CA SER A 146 0.53 -16.77 -10.63
C SER A 146 1.69 -16.16 -9.84
N THR A 147 2.25 -15.04 -10.30
CA THR A 147 3.34 -14.34 -9.62
C THR A 147 2.85 -13.58 -8.38
N ALA A 148 1.57 -13.23 -8.27
CA ALA A 148 1.01 -12.63 -7.05
C ALA A 148 0.59 -13.70 -6.02
N PHE A 149 -0.09 -14.77 -6.45
CA PHE A 149 -0.83 -15.67 -5.57
C PHE A 149 -0.21 -17.07 -5.36
N ASN A 150 0.72 -17.52 -6.21
CA ASN A 150 1.35 -18.83 -5.98
C ASN A 150 2.43 -18.76 -4.90
N ASN A 151 2.58 -19.84 -4.15
CA ASN A 151 3.58 -19.98 -3.08
C ASN A 151 3.45 -18.95 -1.95
N VAL A 152 2.23 -18.48 -1.67
CA VAL A 152 1.92 -17.69 -0.45
C VAL A 152 1.88 -18.64 0.75
N THR A 153 3.05 -19.13 1.10
CA THR A 153 3.29 -20.12 2.14
C THR A 153 4.62 -19.83 2.82
N ARG A 154 4.87 -20.41 4.00
CA ARG A 154 6.15 -20.27 4.68
C ARG A 154 7.33 -20.60 3.72
N PRO A 155 8.37 -19.75 3.65
CA PRO A 155 9.56 -20.04 2.84
C PRO A 155 10.24 -21.35 3.24
N ASN A 156 10.72 -22.10 2.25
CA ASN A 156 11.57 -23.28 2.52
C ASN A 156 12.98 -22.81 2.93
N LEU A 157 13.44 -23.26 4.10
CA LEU A 157 14.72 -22.89 4.71
C LEU A 157 15.85 -23.90 4.46
N ASP A 158 15.62 -25.01 3.75
CA ASP A 158 16.59 -26.10 3.54
C ASP A 158 17.93 -25.60 2.95
N HIS A 159 17.86 -24.59 2.09
CA HIS A 159 19.01 -23.98 1.43
C HIS A 159 19.45 -22.66 2.05
N TYR A 160 19.08 -22.39 3.30
CA TYR A 160 19.44 -21.19 4.03
C TYR A 160 20.37 -21.50 5.21
N LYS A 161 21.13 -20.49 5.63
CA LYS A 161 21.89 -20.49 6.88
C LYS A 161 21.46 -19.30 7.72
N ILE A 162 21.41 -19.47 9.03
CA ILE A 162 21.19 -18.35 9.95
C ILE A 162 22.46 -17.49 9.97
N VAL A 163 22.29 -16.17 9.93
CA VAL A 163 23.37 -15.18 10.02
C VAL A 163 23.04 -14.12 11.06
N SER A 164 24.04 -13.41 11.58
CA SER A 164 23.81 -12.33 12.55
C SER A 164 23.40 -11.05 11.84
N SER A 165 22.38 -10.36 12.35
CA SER A 165 21.98 -9.03 11.86
C SER A 165 23.02 -7.95 12.16
N THR A 166 23.94 -8.19 13.10
CA THR A 166 25.03 -7.26 13.44
C THR A 166 26.19 -7.29 12.44
N GLU A 167 26.18 -8.25 11.51
CA GLU A 167 27.19 -8.35 10.46
C GLU A 167 26.88 -7.41 9.31
N THR A 168 27.93 -6.92 8.65
CA THR A 168 27.82 -6.22 7.37
C THR A 168 28.18 -7.21 6.26
N PHE A 169 27.26 -7.40 5.32
CA PHE A 169 27.40 -8.33 4.21
C PHE A 169 27.85 -7.57 2.95
N PRO A 170 29.03 -7.88 2.39
CA PRO A 170 29.41 -7.37 1.07
C PRO A 170 28.69 -8.18 -0.01
N LEU A 171 27.98 -7.48 -0.89
CA LEU A 171 27.30 -8.03 -2.07
C LEU A 171 28.06 -7.65 -3.34
N PHE A 172 27.96 -8.50 -4.36
CA PHE A 172 28.60 -8.28 -5.67
C PHE A 172 30.10 -7.94 -5.56
N ARG A 173 30.85 -8.74 -4.79
CA ARG A 173 32.26 -8.45 -4.42
C ARG A 173 33.20 -8.28 -5.61
N ASP A 174 32.90 -8.96 -6.71
CA ASP A 174 33.69 -8.91 -7.94
C ASP A 174 33.32 -7.70 -8.83
N SER A 175 32.32 -6.91 -8.43
CA SER A 175 31.93 -5.68 -9.12
C SER A 175 32.95 -4.56 -8.91
N SER A 176 32.97 -3.61 -9.83
CA SER A 176 33.71 -2.36 -9.65
C SER A 176 33.12 -1.47 -8.55
N ASN A 177 31.87 -1.72 -8.14
CA ASN A 177 31.13 -0.92 -7.17
C ASN A 177 30.32 -1.82 -6.22
N PRO A 178 30.97 -2.66 -5.38
CA PRO A 178 30.24 -3.51 -4.44
C PRO A 178 29.38 -2.67 -3.49
N ILE A 179 28.30 -3.27 -3.01
CA ILE A 179 27.44 -2.66 -1.98
C ILE A 179 27.51 -3.48 -0.70
N TYR A 180 27.28 -2.81 0.42
CA TYR A 180 27.33 -3.38 1.75
C TYR A 180 25.96 -3.21 2.39
N VAL A 181 25.43 -4.32 2.90
CA VAL A 181 24.13 -4.35 3.58
C VAL A 181 24.27 -4.81 5.02
N SER A 182 23.54 -4.18 5.94
CA SER A 182 23.32 -4.68 7.30
C SER A 182 21.83 -4.56 7.64
N PHE A 183 21.38 -5.33 8.63
CA PHE A 183 19.97 -5.39 9.02
C PHE A 183 19.79 -4.94 10.46
N ASP A 184 18.70 -4.21 10.72
CA ASP A 184 18.38 -3.79 12.07
C ASP A 184 18.13 -5.02 12.95
N LYS A 185 18.84 -5.08 14.09
CA LYS A 185 18.79 -6.22 15.01
C LYS A 185 17.42 -6.45 15.63
N ASN A 186 16.58 -5.43 15.66
CA ASN A 186 15.24 -5.51 16.21
C ASN A 186 14.20 -5.59 15.10
N LEU A 187 14.35 -4.92 13.96
CA LEU A 187 13.25 -4.77 13.00
C LEU A 187 13.40 -5.68 11.78
N GLY A 188 14.61 -6.19 11.50
CA GLY A 188 14.90 -6.95 10.28
C GLY A 188 14.82 -6.11 9.00
N SER A 189 14.61 -4.80 9.12
CA SER A 189 14.74 -3.79 8.06
C SER A 189 16.21 -3.61 7.68
N ILE A 190 16.47 -3.00 6.53
CA ILE A 190 17.83 -2.64 6.15
C ILE A 190 18.24 -1.38 6.93
N SER A 191 19.23 -1.52 7.81
CA SER A 191 19.81 -0.43 8.60
C SER A 191 21.02 0.21 7.94
N THR A 192 21.75 -0.54 7.11
CA THR A 192 22.84 0.01 6.30
C THR A 192 22.68 -0.48 4.88
N LEU A 193 22.63 0.45 3.93
CA LEU A 193 22.84 0.19 2.52
C LEU A 193 23.80 1.24 1.97
N THR A 194 25.00 0.82 1.62
CA THR A 194 26.05 1.75 1.18
C THR A 194 26.93 1.14 0.09
N ARG A 195 27.42 1.98 -0.81
CA ARG A 195 28.48 1.62 -1.75
C ARG A 195 29.87 1.96 -1.16
N ASN A 196 29.95 3.07 -0.44
CA ASN A 196 31.14 3.57 0.25
C ASN A 196 30.77 4.72 1.20
N ASP A 197 31.75 5.25 1.93
CA ASP A 197 31.53 6.33 2.91
C ASP A 197 30.88 7.61 2.36
N LYS A 198 30.85 7.81 1.04
CA LYS A 198 30.23 8.98 0.39
C LYS A 198 28.85 8.70 -0.21
N ILE A 199 28.52 7.44 -0.48
CA ILE A 199 27.27 7.05 -1.15
C ILE A 199 26.57 5.99 -0.31
N TYR A 200 25.59 6.46 0.47
CA TYR A 200 24.75 5.65 1.35
C TYR A 200 23.27 5.99 1.16
N TRP A 201 22.41 4.99 1.22
CA TRP A 201 20.95 5.13 1.11
C TRP A 201 20.24 4.97 2.45
N THR A 202 20.97 4.66 3.52
CA THR A 202 20.52 4.67 4.91
C THR A 202 21.64 5.17 5.83
N ASP A 203 21.25 5.66 7.01
CA ASP A 203 22.10 6.16 8.09
C ASP A 203 21.56 5.71 9.45
N GLU A 204 22.07 6.29 10.54
CA GLU A 204 21.66 5.93 11.91
C GLU A 204 20.18 6.21 12.23
N ASN A 205 19.52 7.09 11.47
CA ASN A 205 18.14 7.51 11.69
C ASN A 205 17.19 7.03 10.58
N SER A 206 17.69 6.33 9.57
CA SER A 206 16.92 5.89 8.40
C SER A 206 17.03 4.39 8.18
N GLN A 207 15.92 3.79 7.75
CA GLN A 207 15.77 2.36 7.56
C GLN A 207 14.85 2.08 6.37
N LEU A 208 15.21 1.09 5.57
CA LEU A 208 14.37 0.65 4.45
C LEU A 208 13.65 -0.65 4.81
N ALA A 209 12.41 -0.77 4.34
CA ALA A 209 11.57 -1.94 4.53
C ALA A 209 11.20 -2.24 5.99
N THR A 210 10.92 -1.22 6.81
CA THR A 210 10.42 -1.42 8.17
C THR A 210 8.93 -1.75 8.14
N TYR A 211 8.55 -2.96 8.54
CA TYR A 211 7.14 -3.32 8.73
C TYR A 211 6.59 -2.68 10.02
N ALA A 212 5.36 -2.18 9.95
CA ALA A 212 4.63 -1.68 11.10
C ALA A 212 3.17 -2.13 11.02
N TYR A 213 2.61 -2.52 12.16
CA TYR A 213 1.18 -2.75 12.32
C TYR A 213 0.60 -1.67 13.22
N ILE A 214 -0.50 -1.06 12.83
CA ILE A 214 -1.08 0.10 13.50
C ILE A 214 -2.50 -0.26 13.91
N THR A 215 -2.84 0.01 15.17
CA THR A 215 -4.20 -0.11 15.69
C THR A 215 -4.71 1.28 16.04
N TYR A 216 -6.01 1.49 15.89
CA TYR A 216 -6.69 2.75 16.16
C TYR A 216 -7.79 2.55 17.20
N ASN A 217 -8.14 3.63 17.89
CA ASN A 217 -9.30 3.73 18.76
C ASN A 217 -10.18 4.92 18.34
N GLU A 218 -11.30 5.13 19.03
CA GLU A 218 -12.27 6.19 18.68
C GLU A 218 -11.66 7.59 18.63
N THR A 219 -10.62 7.86 19.42
CA THR A 219 -10.00 9.19 19.48
C THR A 219 -9.26 9.55 18.19
N ASP A 220 -8.75 8.57 17.44
CA ASP A 220 -8.06 8.79 16.17
C ASP A 220 -8.99 9.33 15.08
N PHE A 221 -10.30 9.11 15.20
CA PHE A 221 -11.30 9.52 14.23
C PHE A 221 -11.90 10.90 14.54
N VAL A 222 -11.66 11.48 15.72
CA VAL A 222 -12.31 12.74 16.15
C VAL A 222 -11.96 13.91 15.23
N GLU A 223 -10.67 14.09 14.91
CA GLU A 223 -10.23 15.15 14.00
C GLU A 223 -10.88 14.99 12.60
N LEU A 224 -10.91 13.75 12.11
CA LEU A 224 -11.51 13.43 10.82
C LEU A 224 -13.01 13.73 10.80
N SER A 225 -13.75 13.28 11.81
CA SER A 225 -15.19 13.53 11.93
C SER A 225 -15.50 15.01 12.04
N ASN A 226 -14.70 15.79 12.77
CA ASN A 226 -14.87 17.24 12.84
C ASN A 226 -14.62 17.93 11.49
N THR A 227 -13.65 17.43 10.73
CA THR A 227 -13.25 18.01 9.45
C THR A 227 -14.30 17.79 8.35
N TYR A 228 -14.89 16.59 8.28
CA TYR A 228 -15.85 16.23 7.24
C TYR A 228 -17.32 16.28 7.69
N GLY A 229 -17.61 16.70 8.91
CA GLY A 229 -19.00 16.83 9.40
C GLY A 229 -19.68 15.49 9.70
N ASN A 230 -18.98 14.60 10.40
CA ASN A 230 -19.38 13.22 10.71
C ASN A 230 -19.70 12.38 9.46
N PRO A 231 -18.68 12.00 8.68
CA PRO A 231 -18.86 11.29 7.43
C PRO A 231 -19.17 9.78 7.60
N GLY A 232 -19.33 9.28 8.84
CA GLY A 232 -19.63 7.87 9.12
C GLY A 232 -18.42 6.93 9.05
N TYR A 233 -17.25 7.39 9.50
CA TYR A 233 -16.01 6.59 9.59
C TYR A 233 -15.61 6.26 11.03
N ASP A 234 -16.40 6.71 11.98
CA ASP A 234 -16.16 6.43 13.38
C ASP A 234 -16.34 4.94 13.68
N LYS A 235 -15.78 4.52 14.81
CA LYS A 235 -15.92 3.16 15.33
C LYS A 235 -16.71 3.24 16.64
N PRO A 236 -17.99 3.67 16.57
CA PRO A 236 -18.76 4.11 17.73
C PRO A 236 -18.88 3.00 18.78
N ASN A 237 -18.66 3.37 20.03
CA ASN A 237 -18.64 2.52 21.21
C ASN A 237 -17.54 1.44 21.21
N SER A 238 -16.56 1.49 20.30
CA SER A 238 -15.45 0.52 20.32
C SER A 238 -14.60 0.62 21.59
N THR A 239 -14.41 1.82 22.16
CA THR A 239 -13.70 1.99 23.45
C THR A 239 -14.43 1.29 24.57
N VAL A 240 -15.75 1.50 24.69
CA VAL A 240 -16.54 0.93 25.78
C VAL A 240 -16.65 -0.59 25.66
N ASN A 241 -16.76 -1.13 24.44
CA ASN A 241 -17.00 -2.56 24.21
C ASN A 241 -15.72 -3.41 24.07
N ALA A 242 -14.62 -2.84 23.59
CA ALA A 242 -13.40 -3.58 23.28
C ALA A 242 -12.11 -2.96 23.82
N ASN A 243 -12.14 -1.70 24.28
CA ASN A 243 -10.98 -0.96 24.79
C ASN A 243 -9.73 -1.00 23.85
N PRO A 244 -9.87 -0.75 22.54
CA PRO A 244 -8.73 -0.76 21.64
C PRO A 244 -7.74 0.36 21.99
N VAL A 245 -6.46 0.10 21.73
CA VAL A 245 -5.37 1.04 21.96
C VAL A 245 -4.90 1.59 20.62
N SER A 246 -4.80 2.92 20.51
CA SER A 246 -4.11 3.58 19.40
C SER A 246 -2.61 3.39 19.56
N ARG A 247 -1.99 2.61 18.66
CA ARG A 247 -0.58 2.22 18.80
C ARG A 247 0.05 1.76 17.50
N VAL A 248 1.32 2.10 17.32
CA VAL A 248 2.21 1.44 16.35
C VAL A 248 2.92 0.26 17.02
N TRP A 249 2.67 -0.93 16.49
CA TRP A 249 3.30 -2.20 16.86
C TRP A 249 4.43 -2.50 15.89
N LEU A 250 5.66 -2.29 16.35
CA LEU A 250 6.84 -2.68 15.60
C LEU A 250 7.19 -4.14 15.88
N PRO A 251 7.60 -4.91 14.87
CA PRO A 251 8.01 -6.28 15.06
C PRO A 251 9.38 -6.38 15.75
N THR A 252 9.75 -7.60 16.11
CA THR A 252 11.08 -8.01 16.54
C THR A 252 11.66 -9.03 15.57
N LEU A 253 12.93 -8.92 15.21
CA LEU A 253 13.62 -9.86 14.34
C LEU A 253 13.85 -11.15 15.11
N LYS A 254 13.24 -12.23 14.65
CA LYS A 254 13.41 -13.56 15.25
C LYS A 254 14.63 -14.26 14.68
N ASN A 255 14.74 -14.30 13.35
CA ASN A 255 15.88 -14.90 12.66
C ASN A 255 16.15 -14.16 11.34
N LEU A 256 17.44 -13.98 11.04
CA LEU A 256 17.91 -13.57 9.72
C LEU A 256 18.59 -14.77 9.05
N TYR A 257 18.23 -15.02 7.80
CA TYR A 257 18.76 -16.10 7.00
C TYR A 257 19.41 -15.54 5.74
N GLN A 258 20.51 -16.17 5.31
CA GLN A 258 21.14 -15.93 4.01
C GLN A 258 21.08 -17.21 3.18
N SER A 259 20.76 -17.09 1.90
CA SER A 259 20.73 -18.25 1.00
C SER A 259 22.14 -18.81 0.80
N ARG A 260 22.25 -20.14 0.80
CA ARG A 260 23.49 -20.87 0.49
C ARG A 260 23.77 -20.94 -1.00
N ASN A 261 22.72 -20.79 -1.81
CA ASN A 261 22.80 -20.88 -3.27
C ASN A 261 23.07 -19.50 -3.90
N ASN A 262 22.74 -18.41 -3.20
CA ASN A 262 22.98 -17.05 -3.63
C ASN A 262 23.18 -16.14 -2.41
N GLU A 263 24.40 -15.63 -2.20
CA GLU A 263 24.71 -14.78 -1.05
C GLU A 263 24.00 -13.41 -1.05
N ASN A 264 23.40 -13.03 -2.17
CA ASN A 264 22.64 -11.78 -2.36
C ASN A 264 21.16 -11.90 -1.99
N ILE A 265 20.75 -13.03 -1.38
CA ILE A 265 19.37 -13.27 -0.95
C ILE A 265 19.31 -13.46 0.57
N PHE A 266 18.45 -12.67 1.22
CA PHE A 266 18.21 -12.73 2.66
C PHE A 266 16.72 -12.91 2.97
N LEU A 267 16.42 -13.62 4.05
CA LEU A 267 15.09 -13.74 4.63
C LEU A 267 15.12 -13.28 6.09
N ALA A 268 14.26 -12.34 6.45
CA ALA A 268 14.01 -11.97 7.84
C ALA A 268 12.67 -12.53 8.30
N LEU A 269 12.69 -13.38 9.32
CA LEU A 269 11.49 -13.81 10.04
C LEU A 269 11.24 -12.85 11.20
N LEU A 270 10.07 -12.22 11.20
CA LEU A 270 9.66 -11.25 12.19
C LEU A 270 8.64 -11.86 13.17
N ASN A 271 8.71 -11.42 14.43
CA ASN A 271 7.76 -11.72 15.48
C ASN A 271 7.11 -10.43 15.97
N ILE A 272 5.79 -10.39 16.01
CA ILE A 272 5.05 -9.25 16.56
C ILE A 272 4.51 -9.58 17.95
N ASP A 273 4.17 -8.56 18.72
CA ASP A 273 3.61 -8.68 20.06
C ASP A 273 2.37 -9.60 20.07
N ALA A 274 2.28 -10.48 21.07
CA ALA A 274 1.17 -11.43 21.18
C ALA A 274 -0.19 -10.74 21.37
N ASP A 275 -0.23 -9.57 21.99
CA ASP A 275 -1.46 -8.80 22.14
C ASP A 275 -1.92 -8.23 20.79
N ALA A 276 -0.99 -7.78 19.95
CA ALA A 276 -1.29 -7.34 18.58
C ALA A 276 -1.96 -8.47 17.78
N ILE A 277 -1.49 -9.71 17.94
CA ILE A 277 -2.07 -10.89 17.30
C ILE A 277 -3.43 -11.24 17.91
N ASN A 278 -3.48 -11.46 19.22
CA ASN A 278 -4.64 -12.07 19.87
C ASN A 278 -5.81 -11.10 20.01
N LEU A 279 -5.53 -9.82 20.29
CA LEU A 279 -6.56 -8.81 20.55
C LEU A 279 -6.96 -8.02 19.30
N TYR A 280 -6.00 -7.78 18.40
CA TYR A 280 -6.20 -6.95 17.22
C TYR A 280 -6.10 -7.69 15.89
N GLY A 281 -5.70 -8.96 15.91
CA GLY A 281 -5.68 -9.78 14.69
C GLY A 281 -4.50 -9.50 13.76
N ALA A 282 -3.37 -9.00 14.24
CA ALA A 282 -2.14 -8.91 13.44
C ALA A 282 -1.77 -10.27 12.79
N PHE A 283 -0.96 -10.25 11.73
CA PHE A 283 -0.44 -11.47 11.11
C PHE A 283 0.40 -12.27 12.12
N ASN A 284 0.16 -13.58 12.21
CA ASN A 284 0.88 -14.47 13.13
C ASN A 284 2.37 -14.61 12.77
N GLU A 285 2.67 -14.54 11.48
CA GLU A 285 4.01 -14.73 10.97
C GLU A 285 4.25 -13.79 9.79
N ILE A 286 5.36 -13.07 9.84
CA ILE A 286 5.72 -12.05 8.87
C ILE A 286 7.13 -12.33 8.37
N TRP A 287 7.30 -12.33 7.05
CA TRP A 287 8.58 -12.49 6.39
C TRP A 287 8.90 -11.28 5.52
N LEU A 288 10.17 -10.89 5.52
CA LEU A 288 10.74 -9.99 4.52
C LEU A 288 11.80 -10.75 3.73
N THR A 289 11.61 -10.85 2.41
CA THR A 289 12.58 -11.42 1.48
C THR A 289 13.28 -10.31 0.74
N TYR A 290 14.61 -10.28 0.82
CA TYR A 290 15.46 -9.33 0.13
C TYR A 290 16.24 -10.06 -0.96
N THR A 291 15.96 -9.75 -2.23
CA THR A 291 16.67 -10.32 -3.38
C THR A 291 17.37 -9.20 -4.14
N PHE A 292 18.68 -9.05 -3.92
CA PHE A 292 19.49 -8.10 -4.68
C PHE A 292 19.83 -8.72 -6.04
N LEU A 293 19.38 -8.08 -7.12
CA LEU A 293 19.63 -8.53 -8.49
C LEU A 293 20.96 -8.02 -9.02
N ASP A 294 21.30 -6.78 -8.66
CA ASP A 294 22.53 -6.08 -8.99
C ASP A 294 22.81 -4.99 -7.93
N GLU A 295 23.85 -4.18 -8.11
CA GLU A 295 24.29 -3.15 -7.16
C GLU A 295 23.33 -1.96 -7.05
N LYS A 296 22.27 -1.94 -7.86
CA LYS A 296 21.26 -0.88 -7.94
C LYS A 296 19.84 -1.39 -7.78
N THR A 297 19.60 -2.69 -7.72
CA THR A 297 18.25 -3.25 -7.81
C THR A 297 18.00 -4.29 -6.72
N LEU A 298 16.97 -4.04 -5.92
CA LEU A 298 16.46 -4.93 -4.89
C LEU A 298 15.00 -5.25 -5.18
N ILE A 299 14.65 -6.53 -5.15
CA ILE A 299 13.27 -6.97 -4.98
C ILE A 299 13.05 -7.22 -3.49
N LEU A 300 12.07 -6.51 -2.93
CA LEU A 300 11.55 -6.75 -1.60
C LEU A 300 10.21 -7.48 -1.72
N GLU A 301 10.05 -8.59 -1.01
CA GLU A 301 8.75 -9.22 -0.81
C GLU A 301 8.42 -9.21 0.69
N TRP A 302 7.26 -8.64 1.03
CA TRP A 302 6.63 -8.81 2.33
C TRP A 302 5.62 -9.95 2.23
N LEU A 303 5.62 -10.87 3.18
CA LEU A 303 4.67 -11.98 3.27
C LEU A 303 4.07 -12.01 4.69
N GLY A 304 2.76 -11.83 4.79
CA GLY A 304 2.00 -11.99 6.02
C GLY A 304 1.20 -13.29 6.00
N LEU A 305 1.27 -14.09 7.06
CA LEU A 305 0.58 -15.38 7.16
C LEU A 305 -0.38 -15.44 8.34
N ASN A 306 -1.49 -16.15 8.13
CA ASN A 306 -2.46 -16.56 9.14
C ASN A 306 -3.00 -15.40 10.00
N LYS A 307 -3.45 -14.33 9.36
CA LYS A 307 -4.12 -13.23 10.05
C LYS A 307 -5.47 -13.67 10.64
N THR A 308 -5.76 -13.25 11.87
CA THR A 308 -7.09 -13.42 12.46
C THR A 308 -8.01 -12.30 12.01
N ALA A 309 -9.24 -12.64 11.62
CA ALA A 309 -10.22 -11.63 11.19
C ALA A 309 -10.59 -10.71 12.34
N THR A 310 -10.41 -9.40 12.13
CA THR A 310 -10.85 -8.35 13.05
C THR A 310 -11.63 -7.25 12.33
N ARG A 311 -12.57 -6.65 13.05
CA ARG A 311 -13.24 -5.40 12.66
C ARG A 311 -12.78 -4.18 13.47
N LEU A 312 -11.85 -4.38 14.41
CA LEU A 312 -11.16 -3.25 15.05
C LEU A 312 -10.33 -2.54 13.99
N ALA A 313 -10.28 -1.21 14.07
CA ALA A 313 -9.58 -0.41 13.10
C ALA A 313 -8.06 -0.67 13.16
N GLU A 314 -7.50 -1.01 12.00
CA GLU A 314 -6.10 -1.40 11.85
C GLU A 314 -5.53 -1.00 10.49
N ALA A 315 -4.20 -1.00 10.41
CA ALA A 315 -3.45 -0.93 9.16
C ALA A 315 -2.12 -1.67 9.27
N SER A 316 -1.63 -2.21 8.16
CA SER A 316 -0.23 -2.63 8.02
C SER A 316 0.50 -1.73 7.04
N MET A 317 1.73 -1.37 7.36
CA MET A 317 2.57 -0.48 6.58
C MET A 317 3.94 -1.11 6.33
N ILE A 318 4.53 -0.82 5.18
CA ILE A 318 5.97 -1.01 4.94
C ILE A 318 6.61 0.36 4.71
N LYS A 319 7.57 0.72 5.56
CA LYS A 319 8.17 2.06 5.63
C LYS A 319 9.54 2.08 4.94
N PHE A 320 9.81 3.17 4.24
CA PHE A 320 11.08 3.52 3.62
C PHE A 320 11.50 4.90 4.14
N LEU A 321 12.21 4.92 5.26
CA LEU A 321 12.82 6.11 5.82
C LEU A 321 14.15 6.36 5.11
N LEU A 322 14.42 7.62 4.77
CA LEU A 322 15.59 8.00 4.00
C LEU A 322 16.51 8.91 4.81
N PRO A 323 17.80 8.94 4.49
CA PRO A 323 18.74 9.82 5.18
C PRO A 323 18.37 11.27 4.90
N MET A 324 18.67 12.14 5.89
CA MET A 324 18.41 13.57 5.84
C MET A 324 16.94 13.89 5.45
N GLN A 325 16.67 15.07 4.89
CA GLN A 325 15.34 15.43 4.38
C GLN A 325 15.25 15.18 2.87
N PRO A 326 14.62 14.08 2.42
CA PRO A 326 14.42 13.81 1.00
C PRO A 326 13.43 14.78 0.34
N SER A 327 13.64 15.02 -0.96
CA SER A 327 12.60 15.51 -1.86
C SER A 327 11.97 14.32 -2.59
N CYS A 328 10.67 14.12 -2.42
CA CYS A 328 9.94 12.99 -2.98
C CYS A 328 8.93 13.41 -4.02
N SER A 329 8.76 12.56 -5.02
CA SER A 329 7.71 12.68 -6.01
C SER A 329 7.03 11.33 -6.24
N LEU A 330 5.77 11.40 -6.59
CA LEU A 330 4.91 10.25 -6.89
C LEU A 330 4.82 10.08 -8.39
N ILE A 331 4.72 8.83 -8.84
CA ILE A 331 4.43 8.50 -10.23
C ILE A 331 2.97 8.07 -10.28
N GLN A 332 2.14 8.88 -10.94
CA GLN A 332 0.71 8.66 -11.11
C GLN A 332 0.40 8.73 -12.61
N TYR A 333 -0.03 7.63 -13.23
CA TYR A 333 -0.35 7.59 -14.66
C TYR A 333 0.78 8.12 -15.55
N ASN A 334 2.01 7.66 -15.31
CA ASN A 334 3.25 8.12 -15.97
C ASN A 334 3.59 9.61 -15.78
N THR A 335 2.91 10.30 -14.86
CA THR A 335 3.17 11.70 -14.52
C THR A 335 3.87 11.77 -13.17
N LYS A 336 4.90 12.62 -13.07
CA LYS A 336 5.61 12.89 -11.82
C LYS A 336 4.90 14.04 -11.09
N VAL A 337 4.43 13.77 -9.88
CA VAL A 337 3.75 14.75 -9.01
C VAL A 337 4.59 14.96 -7.75
N ASP A 338 4.92 16.21 -7.43
CA ASP A 338 5.63 16.55 -6.20
C ASP A 338 4.70 16.39 -5.00
N VAL A 339 5.13 15.60 -4.00
CA VAL A 339 4.34 15.34 -2.79
C VAL A 339 3.99 16.64 -2.07
N GLN A 340 4.91 17.61 -2.05
CA GLN A 340 4.75 18.86 -1.30
C GLN A 340 3.91 19.91 -2.04
N GLN A 341 3.46 19.65 -3.28
CA GLN A 341 2.60 20.54 -4.07
C GLN A 341 1.11 20.21 -3.95
N ALA A 342 0.73 19.38 -2.97
CA ALA A 342 -0.66 19.15 -2.62
C ALA A 342 -1.38 20.46 -2.25
N ALA A 343 -2.58 20.65 -2.79
CA ALA A 343 -3.45 21.76 -2.41
C ALA A 343 -3.92 21.62 -0.97
N THR A 344 -4.11 22.74 -0.26
CA THR A 344 -4.78 22.72 1.05
C THR A 344 -6.13 22.02 0.93
N GLY A 345 -6.42 21.06 1.82
CA GLY A 345 -7.67 20.29 1.76
C GLY A 345 -7.63 19.05 0.87
N SER A 346 -6.61 18.88 0.03
CA SER A 346 -6.45 17.69 -0.83
C SER A 346 -5.86 16.50 -0.07
N SER A 347 -5.66 15.37 -0.75
CA SER A 347 -4.92 14.27 -0.18
C SER A 347 -3.43 14.54 -0.10
N TYR A 348 -2.93 14.56 1.13
CA TYR A 348 -1.50 14.57 1.41
C TYR A 348 -1.05 13.25 2.00
N TYR A 349 -1.75 12.75 3.02
CA TYR A 349 -1.29 11.61 3.81
C TYR A 349 -1.44 10.25 3.11
N GLN A 350 -2.18 10.17 2.01
CA GLN A 350 -2.41 8.93 1.26
C GLN A 350 -2.56 9.18 -0.23
N ARG A 351 -1.84 8.43 -1.07
CA ARG A 351 -1.79 8.68 -2.51
C ARG A 351 -1.81 7.38 -3.29
N GLY A 352 -2.77 7.24 -4.20
CA GLY A 352 -2.76 6.17 -5.19
C GLY A 352 -1.64 6.42 -6.21
N VAL A 353 -0.66 5.51 -6.29
CA VAL A 353 0.55 5.67 -7.10
C VAL A 353 1.00 4.34 -7.71
N ASP A 354 1.72 4.42 -8.82
CA ASP A 354 2.46 3.28 -9.38
C ASP A 354 3.80 3.08 -8.64
N ALA A 355 4.44 4.21 -8.31
CA ALA A 355 5.73 4.26 -7.65
C ALA A 355 5.94 5.61 -6.95
N PHE A 356 6.99 5.70 -6.13
CA PHE A 356 7.56 6.97 -5.71
C PHE A 356 9.07 7.02 -6.00
N SER A 357 9.61 8.23 -6.12
CA SER A 357 11.03 8.48 -6.22
C SER A 357 11.41 9.57 -5.22
N CYS A 358 12.43 9.33 -4.41
CA CYS A 358 12.93 10.28 -3.43
C CYS A 358 14.42 10.49 -3.60
N GLN A 359 14.84 11.75 -3.61
CA GLN A 359 16.23 12.15 -3.73
C GLN A 359 16.71 12.81 -2.44
N THR A 360 17.90 12.43 -1.98
CA THR A 360 18.59 13.02 -0.83
C THR A 360 19.94 13.59 -1.28
N SER A 361 20.26 14.79 -0.82
CA SER A 361 21.60 15.39 -0.95
C SER A 361 22.43 15.03 0.28
N LEU A 362 23.45 14.17 0.12
CA LEU A 362 24.35 13.74 1.20
C LEU A 362 25.44 14.79 1.49
N SER A 363 25.81 15.57 0.47
CA SER A 363 26.71 16.72 0.57
C SER A 363 26.48 17.65 -0.63
N SER A 364 27.20 18.77 -0.70
CA SER A 364 27.11 19.69 -1.85
C SER A 364 27.48 19.07 -3.20
N LYS A 365 28.11 17.89 -3.21
CA LYS A 365 28.56 17.20 -4.42
C LYS A 365 28.02 15.78 -4.57
N CYS A 366 27.35 15.24 -3.55
CA CYS A 366 26.89 13.85 -3.56
C CYS A 366 25.39 13.79 -3.32
N PHE A 367 24.69 13.06 -4.18
CA PHE A 367 23.25 12.80 -4.04
C PHE A 367 22.96 11.33 -4.26
N VAL A 368 21.89 10.87 -3.61
CA VAL A 368 21.33 9.53 -3.79
C VAL A 368 19.86 9.62 -4.12
N THR A 369 19.35 8.62 -4.82
CA THR A 369 17.94 8.50 -5.17
C THR A 369 17.49 7.07 -4.92
N ILE A 370 16.30 6.93 -4.36
CA ILE A 370 15.56 5.68 -4.33
C ILE A 370 14.34 5.81 -5.24
N TYR A 371 14.01 4.75 -5.96
CA TYR A 371 12.76 4.59 -6.67
C TYR A 371 12.11 3.30 -6.18
N VAL A 372 10.86 3.37 -5.71
CA VAL A 372 10.14 2.21 -5.19
C VAL A 372 8.82 2.06 -5.94
N LYS A 373 8.74 1.01 -6.75
CA LYS A 373 7.52 0.57 -7.42
C LYS A 373 6.87 -0.55 -6.63
N SER A 374 5.58 -0.44 -6.38
CA SER A 374 4.78 -1.51 -5.79
C SER A 374 4.04 -2.28 -6.89
N PHE A 375 3.95 -3.61 -6.75
CA PHE A 375 3.18 -4.45 -7.67
C PHE A 375 1.80 -4.84 -7.12
N ASP A 376 1.63 -4.74 -5.81
CA ASP A 376 0.52 -5.41 -5.11
C ASP A 376 -0.30 -4.47 -4.23
N THR A 377 0.22 -3.28 -3.90
CA THR A 377 -0.53 -2.22 -3.19
C THR A 377 -0.26 -0.82 -3.78
N PRO A 378 -1.28 0.00 -4.06
CA PRO A 378 -1.10 1.29 -4.74
C PRO A 378 -1.05 2.49 -3.79
N ILE A 379 -1.25 2.33 -2.47
CA ILE A 379 -1.37 3.49 -1.57
C ILE A 379 -0.02 3.82 -0.94
N ALA A 380 0.60 4.90 -1.39
CA ALA A 380 1.76 5.50 -0.73
C ALA A 380 1.31 6.50 0.36
N CYS A 381 1.98 6.48 1.50
CA CYS A 381 1.71 7.33 2.65
C CYS A 381 2.98 8.12 3.02
N PRO A 382 3.00 9.45 2.88
CA PRO A 382 4.08 10.28 3.41
C PRO A 382 4.37 10.07 4.88
N ILE A 383 5.67 9.93 5.17
CA ILE A 383 6.21 9.97 6.52
C ILE A 383 6.77 11.36 6.72
N LEU A 384 6.20 12.08 7.67
CA LEU A 384 6.56 13.46 7.96
C LEU A 384 7.45 13.51 9.19
N ALA A 385 8.27 14.55 9.27
CA ALA A 385 9.15 14.78 10.42
C ALA A 385 8.44 14.81 11.79
N ASP A 386 7.13 15.08 11.81
CA ASP A 386 6.29 15.18 13.00
C ASP A 386 5.14 14.17 13.04
N LYS A 387 5.00 13.30 12.04
CA LYS A 387 3.85 12.38 11.93
C LYS A 387 4.20 11.07 11.22
N GLU A 388 3.89 9.96 11.90
CA GLU A 388 3.92 8.60 11.34
C GLU A 388 2.93 8.45 10.16
N PRO A 389 3.20 7.52 9.23
CA PRO A 389 2.28 7.28 8.11
C PRO A 389 0.94 6.77 8.64
N THR A 390 -0.15 7.15 7.99
CA THR A 390 -1.50 6.85 8.47
C THR A 390 -2.41 6.38 7.34
N ALA A 391 -3.31 5.44 7.68
CA ALA A 391 -4.41 5.00 6.83
C ALA A 391 -5.64 5.93 6.92
N LEU A 392 -5.61 6.96 7.77
CA LEU A 392 -6.72 7.89 7.94
C LEU A 392 -6.68 9.03 6.91
N PRO A 393 -7.82 9.40 6.30
CA PRO A 393 -7.92 10.40 5.22
C PRO A 393 -7.89 11.85 5.71
N PHE A 394 -6.87 12.20 6.48
CA PHE A 394 -6.70 13.60 6.87
C PHE A 394 -6.45 14.45 5.62
N PRO A 395 -7.11 15.61 5.47
CA PRO A 395 -6.78 16.53 4.40
C PRO A 395 -5.42 17.18 4.64
N ALA A 396 -4.79 17.62 3.56
CA ALA A 396 -3.51 18.31 3.57
C ALA A 396 -3.57 19.55 4.48
N PRO A 397 -2.65 19.70 5.45
CA PRO A 397 -2.47 20.97 6.11
C PRO A 397 -2.00 22.00 5.07
N GLY A 398 -2.38 23.28 5.23
CA GLY A 398 -1.96 24.33 4.30
C GLY A 398 -0.45 24.54 4.21
N ASN A 399 0.30 24.05 5.22
CA ASN A 399 1.76 23.94 5.21
C ASN A 399 2.15 22.48 5.39
N SER A 400 2.96 21.96 4.46
CA SER A 400 3.44 20.56 4.51
C SER A 400 4.76 20.47 5.29
N PRO A 401 4.83 19.71 6.40
CA PRO A 401 6.10 19.43 7.07
C PRO A 401 7.10 18.74 6.13
N PRO A 402 8.42 18.84 6.41
CA PRO A 402 9.43 18.07 5.69
C PRO A 402 9.14 16.57 5.71
N LEU A 403 9.53 15.89 4.63
CA LEU A 403 9.42 14.44 4.51
C LEU A 403 10.64 13.78 5.14
N ASP A 404 10.43 12.67 5.84
CA ASP A 404 11.49 11.74 6.28
C ASP A 404 11.51 10.47 5.41
N GLY A 405 10.43 10.23 4.65
CA GLY A 405 10.33 9.07 3.79
C GLY A 405 8.91 8.80 3.31
N MET A 406 8.70 7.58 2.82
CA MET A 406 7.43 7.12 2.29
C MET A 406 7.11 5.74 2.89
N ALA A 407 5.84 5.43 3.06
CA ALA A 407 5.37 4.08 3.34
C ALA A 407 4.41 3.61 2.26
N TYR A 408 4.18 2.31 2.15
CA TYR A 408 2.99 1.77 1.47
C TYR A 408 2.03 1.18 2.51
N ASN A 409 0.74 1.50 2.38
CA ASN A 409 -0.33 0.86 3.12
C ASN A 409 -0.60 -0.51 2.49
N LEU A 410 -0.20 -1.57 3.18
CA LEU A 410 -0.36 -2.95 2.72
C LEU A 410 -1.83 -3.38 2.79
N HIS A 411 -2.48 -3.10 3.91
CA HIS A 411 -3.92 -3.27 4.10
C HIS A 411 -4.40 -2.36 5.23
N ASN A 412 -5.70 -2.07 5.26
CA ASN A 412 -6.37 -1.42 6.39
C ASN A 412 -7.88 -1.68 6.36
N ASN A 413 -8.56 -1.54 7.49
CA ASN A 413 -10.02 -1.64 7.61
C ASN A 413 -10.61 -0.45 8.38
N VAL A 414 -9.94 0.71 8.35
CA VAL A 414 -10.31 1.89 9.15
C VAL A 414 -11.68 2.46 8.78
N TRP A 415 -12.28 1.97 7.70
CA TRP A 415 -13.52 2.44 7.14
C TRP A 415 -14.74 1.69 7.69
N ASP A 416 -15.90 2.34 7.75
CA ASP A 416 -17.17 1.72 8.19
C ASP A 416 -18.33 1.94 7.20
N THR A 417 -18.05 2.44 5.98
CA THR A 417 -19.07 2.64 4.92
C THR A 417 -18.69 2.09 3.53
N ASN A 418 -19.47 1.21 2.91
CA ASN A 418 -19.28 0.71 1.54
C ASN A 418 -18.08 -0.23 1.29
N TYR A 419 -16.93 -0.03 1.93
CA TYR A 419 -15.73 -0.89 1.79
C TYR A 419 -15.73 -2.05 2.78
N ILE A 420 -14.76 -2.98 2.69
CA ILE A 420 -14.71 -4.12 3.61
C ILE A 420 -14.36 -3.64 5.04
N TYR A 421 -15.20 -3.99 6.01
CA TYR A 421 -15.05 -3.53 7.40
C TYR A 421 -14.17 -4.41 8.28
N TRP A 422 -13.84 -5.61 7.83
CA TRP A 422 -12.98 -6.55 8.55
C TRP A 422 -12.11 -7.32 7.59
N TYR A 423 -10.88 -7.61 8.02
CA TYR A 423 -9.97 -8.41 7.23
C TYR A 423 -9.32 -9.48 8.12
N PRO A 424 -9.15 -10.73 7.65
CA PRO A 424 -9.56 -11.30 6.36
C PRO A 424 -11.09 -11.39 6.18
N LEU A 425 -11.58 -11.22 4.94
CA LEU A 425 -13.02 -11.28 4.64
C LEU A 425 -13.56 -12.71 4.71
N VAL A 426 -12.81 -13.66 4.14
CA VAL A 426 -13.13 -15.09 4.07
C VAL A 426 -11.90 -15.97 4.16
N SER A 427 -12.14 -17.28 4.30
CA SER A 427 -11.05 -18.25 4.24
C SER A 427 -10.37 -18.23 2.87
N GLY A 428 -9.04 -18.28 2.89
CA GLY A 428 -8.16 -18.04 1.76
C GLY A 428 -7.52 -16.65 1.74
N ASP A 429 -8.08 -15.66 2.46
CA ASP A 429 -7.55 -14.29 2.51
C ASP A 429 -6.56 -14.08 3.69
N GLU A 430 -6.40 -15.07 4.58
CA GLU A 430 -5.62 -14.92 5.82
C GLU A 430 -4.12 -14.74 5.59
N SER A 431 -3.65 -15.07 4.39
CA SER A 431 -2.24 -15.01 4.01
C SER A 431 -2.11 -14.38 2.64
N TRP A 432 -1.20 -13.42 2.49
CA TRP A 432 -0.92 -12.77 1.22
C TRP A 432 0.47 -12.10 1.23
N ARG A 433 0.93 -11.65 0.08
CA ARG A 433 2.22 -10.99 -0.08
C ARG A 433 2.14 -9.69 -0.87
N ALA A 434 3.07 -8.78 -0.62
CA ALA A 434 3.29 -7.58 -1.41
C ALA A 434 4.73 -7.51 -1.91
N ARG A 435 4.92 -7.23 -3.19
CA ARG A 435 6.23 -7.15 -3.85
C ARG A 435 6.53 -5.72 -4.25
N PHE A 436 7.79 -5.35 -4.08
CA PHE A 436 8.32 -4.04 -4.41
C PHE A 436 9.61 -4.19 -5.21
N LEU A 437 9.72 -3.42 -6.30
CA LEU A 437 10.98 -3.19 -6.98
C LEU A 437 11.58 -1.89 -6.46
N ILE A 438 12.79 -1.98 -5.94
CA ILE A 438 13.52 -0.86 -5.38
C ILE A 438 14.78 -0.66 -6.22
N ASN A 439 14.91 0.53 -6.81
CA ASN A 439 16.11 0.95 -7.50
C ASN A 439 16.85 2.03 -6.72
N PHE A 440 18.16 1.89 -6.63
CA PHE A 440 19.07 2.78 -5.95
C PHE A 440 20.02 3.41 -6.96
N ASP A 441 20.16 4.73 -6.91
CA ASP A 441 21.20 5.42 -7.65
C ASP A 441 21.93 6.42 -6.74
N GLY A 442 23.17 6.70 -7.09
CA GLY A 442 24.02 7.56 -6.28
C GLY A 442 25.23 8.01 -7.06
N SER A 443 25.51 9.32 -7.01
CA SER A 443 26.66 9.92 -7.67
C SER A 443 27.30 11.01 -6.81
N CYS A 444 28.61 11.16 -6.98
CA CYS A 444 29.40 12.24 -6.40
C CYS A 444 30.17 12.92 -7.54
N SER A 445 30.00 14.23 -7.71
CA SER A 445 30.72 15.05 -8.69
C SER A 445 32.12 15.46 -8.24
#